data_AF-A0A920PNL3-F1
#
_entry.id   AF-A0A920PNL3-F1
#
_cell.length_a   1.000
_cell.length_b   1.000
_cell.length_c   1.000
_cell.angle_alpha   90.00
_cell.angle_beta   90.00
_cell.angle_gamma   90.00
#
_symmetry.space_group_name_H-M   'P 1'
#
loop_
_entity.id
_entity.type
_entity.pdbx_description
1 polymer ?
#
loop_
_entity_poly.entity_id
_entity_poly.type
_entity_poly.pdbx_seq_one_letter_code
_entity_poly.pdbx_strand_id
1 'polypeptide(L)'
;MWYWLIPLFLGEPVMRFIRMTEHVGKPAIKSMKENTRTTYVFRPAQFLCWNMNYHAEHHYASSVPFHALPSLHEKLKTVISVEPHGYWGAHVDILEQLLGKRKRADQIRETNE
;
A
#
# COMPACT_ATOMS: atom_id res chain seq x y z
N MET A 1 32.39 1.65 4.73
CA MET A 1 31.70 0.61 3.92
C MET A 1 30.62 -0.12 4.72
N TRP A 2 30.93 -0.74 5.86
CA TRP A 2 29.95 -1.53 6.65
C TRP A 2 28.73 -0.76 7.16
N TYR A 3 28.90 0.51 7.55
CA TYR A 3 27.80 1.41 7.92
C TYR A 3 26.81 1.70 6.79
N TRP A 4 27.13 1.34 5.56
CA TRP A 4 26.23 1.46 4.40
C TRP A 4 25.65 0.11 4.00
N LEU A 5 26.49 -0.93 3.96
CA LEU A 5 26.06 -2.27 3.53
C LEU A 5 25.11 -2.94 4.52
N ILE A 6 25.36 -2.82 5.83
CA ILE A 6 24.52 -3.47 6.85
C ILE A 6 23.10 -2.87 6.85
N PRO A 7 22.91 -1.54 6.92
CA PRO A 7 21.56 -0.97 6.85
C PRO A 7 20.86 -1.25 5.54
N LEU A 8 21.57 -1.27 4.41
CA LEU A 8 20.99 -1.56 3.10
C LEU A 8 20.48 -3.01 3.03
N PHE A 9 21.28 -3.97 3.47
CA PHE A 9 20.91 -5.38 3.43
C PHE A 9 19.75 -5.72 4.38
N LEU A 10 19.69 -5.08 5.55
CA LEU A 10 18.61 -5.28 6.51
C LEU A 10 17.34 -4.48 6.15
N GLY A 11 17.50 -3.25 5.67
CA GLY A 11 16.41 -2.31 5.42
C GLY A 11 15.69 -2.57 4.10
N GLU A 12 16.40 -2.85 3.01
CA GLU A 12 15.79 -2.98 1.68
C GLU A 12 14.76 -4.13 1.60
N PRO A 13 15.01 -5.34 2.13
CA PRO A 13 14.01 -6.41 2.11
C PRO A 13 12.73 -6.04 2.87
N VAL A 14 12.86 -5.38 4.02
CA VAL A 14 11.73 -4.91 4.84
C VAL A 14 10.95 -3.82 4.10
N MET A 15 11.65 -2.83 3.55
CA MET A 15 11.03 -1.75 2.77
C MET A 15 10.41 -2.26 1.47
N ARG A 16 10.99 -3.29 0.83
CA ARG A 16 10.42 -3.95 -0.35
C ARG A 16 9.13 -4.67 0.03
N PHE A 17 9.15 -5.42 1.13
CA PHE A 17 7.96 -6.10 1.65
C PHE A 17 6.82 -5.13 1.91
N ILE A 18 7.09 -3.96 2.48
CA ILE A 18 6.09 -2.91 2.70
C ILE A 18 5.62 -2.29 1.36
N ARG A 19 6.55 -1.75 0.56
CA ARG A 19 6.23 -0.99 -0.66
C ARG A 19 5.52 -1.81 -1.73
N MET A 20 5.76 -3.13 -1.82
CA MET A 20 5.01 -3.96 -2.76
C MET A 20 3.51 -3.90 -2.47
N THR A 21 3.10 -3.79 -1.21
CA THR A 21 1.69 -3.75 -0.86
C THR A 21 0.99 -2.44 -1.24
N GLU A 22 1.72 -1.38 -1.60
CA GLU A 22 1.13 -0.07 -1.88
C GLU A 22 0.44 -0.01 -3.24
N HIS A 23 1.04 -0.62 -4.28
CA HIS A 23 0.58 -0.56 -5.67
C HIS A 23 0.53 -1.92 -6.39
N VAL A 24 1.26 -2.94 -5.92
CA VAL A 24 1.26 -4.23 -6.61
C VAL A 24 -0.09 -4.92 -6.42
N GLY A 25 -0.61 -5.51 -7.49
CA GLY A 25 -1.95 -6.11 -7.50
C GLY A 25 -3.08 -5.08 -7.55
N LYS A 26 -2.78 -3.81 -7.89
CA LYS A 26 -3.78 -2.76 -8.17
C LYS A 26 -3.83 -2.38 -9.65
N PRO A 27 -4.95 -1.85 -10.15
CA PRO A 27 -5.08 -1.47 -11.55
C PRO A 27 -4.15 -0.30 -11.90
N ALA A 28 -3.49 -0.37 -13.06
CA ALA A 28 -2.62 0.69 -13.57
C ALA A 28 -3.42 1.84 -14.22
N ILE A 29 -4.34 2.44 -13.46
CA ILE A 29 -5.22 3.53 -13.90
C ILE A 29 -4.87 4.86 -13.21
N LYS A 30 -5.38 5.97 -13.74
CA LYS A 30 -5.13 7.32 -13.20
C LYS A 30 -5.81 7.58 -11.84
N SER A 31 -6.87 6.83 -11.54
CA SER A 31 -7.62 6.95 -10.28
C SER A 31 -6.76 6.51 -9.10
N MET A 32 -6.28 7.47 -8.30
CA MET A 32 -5.48 7.16 -7.10
C MET A 32 -6.27 6.34 -6.09
N LYS A 33 -7.61 6.47 -6.05
CA LYS A 33 -8.49 5.71 -5.17
C LYS A 33 -8.37 4.20 -5.34
N GLU A 34 -8.05 3.75 -6.54
CA GLU A 34 -8.03 2.34 -6.94
C GLU A 34 -6.62 1.82 -7.20
N ASN A 35 -5.74 2.66 -7.76
CA ASN A 35 -4.35 2.31 -8.05
C ASN A 35 -3.50 2.19 -6.77
N THR A 36 -3.86 2.92 -5.71
CA THR A 36 -3.11 2.93 -4.45
C THR A 36 -3.91 2.26 -3.34
N ARG A 37 -3.21 1.67 -2.38
CA ARG A 37 -3.80 0.98 -1.22
C ARG A 37 -3.25 1.51 0.09
N THR A 38 -4.14 1.63 1.07
CA THR A 38 -3.79 1.78 2.48
C THR A 38 -3.83 0.44 3.19
N THR A 39 -2.82 0.17 4.00
CA THR A 39 -2.68 -1.10 4.72
C THR A 39 -2.73 -0.85 6.22
N TYR A 40 -3.60 -1.56 6.94
CA TYR A 40 -3.65 -1.43 8.40
C TYR A 40 -2.47 -2.14 9.08
N VAL A 41 -1.82 -1.42 9.99
CA VAL A 41 -0.67 -1.93 10.74
C VAL A 41 -0.83 -1.61 12.22
N PHE A 42 -0.10 -2.33 13.05
CA PHE A 42 -0.04 -2.10 14.49
C PHE A 42 0.60 -0.75 14.82
N ARG A 43 0.27 -0.19 16.00
CA ARG A 43 0.64 1.18 16.40
C ARG A 43 2.14 1.48 16.35
N PRO A 44 3.05 0.60 16.85
CA PRO A 44 4.49 0.82 16.66
C PRO A 44 4.92 0.92 15.19
N ALA A 45 4.34 0.13 14.28
CA ALA A 45 4.64 0.27 12.86
C ALA A 45 4.13 1.61 12.31
N GLN A 46 2.94 2.07 12.70
CA GLN A 46 2.44 3.40 12.34
C GLN A 46 3.40 4.51 12.81
N PHE A 47 3.94 4.38 14.03
CA PHE A 47 4.93 5.33 14.54
C PHE A 47 6.22 5.31 13.72
N LEU A 48 6.78 4.11 13.46
CA LEU A 48 8.03 3.95 12.72
C LEU A 48 7.93 4.42 11.27
N CYS A 49 6.78 4.24 10.62
CA CYS A 49 6.54 4.71 9.26
C CYS A 49 5.93 6.11 9.19
N TRP A 50 5.81 6.83 10.32
CA TRP A 50 5.13 8.12 10.39
C TRP A 50 3.75 8.10 9.72
N ASN A 51 2.89 7.13 10.02
CA ASN A 51 1.57 6.97 9.41
C ASN A 51 1.58 6.83 7.87
N MET A 52 2.72 6.59 7.22
CA MET A 52 2.77 6.41 5.76
C MET A 52 2.16 5.08 5.29
N ASN A 53 1.70 4.22 6.20
CA ASN A 53 0.82 3.11 5.85
C ASN A 53 -0.54 3.58 5.31
N TYR A 54 -0.94 4.83 5.60
CA TYR A 54 -2.04 5.57 4.98
C TYR A 54 -1.62 6.14 3.61
N HIS A 55 -1.13 5.24 2.75
CA HIS A 55 -0.51 5.59 1.48
C HIS A 55 -1.52 6.09 0.45
N ALA A 56 -2.72 5.50 0.41
CA ALA A 56 -3.76 5.95 -0.51
C ALA A 56 -4.26 7.36 -0.17
N GLU A 57 -4.31 7.72 1.11
CA GLU A 57 -4.62 9.07 1.57
C GLU A 57 -3.52 10.06 1.15
N HIS A 58 -2.25 9.68 1.29
CA HIS A 58 -1.14 10.50 0.83
C HIS A 58 -1.20 10.75 -0.68
N HIS A 59 -1.50 9.72 -1.48
CA HIS A 59 -1.68 9.90 -2.93
C HIS A 59 -2.91 10.73 -3.29
N TYR A 60 -3.98 10.63 -2.50
CA TYR A 60 -5.20 11.40 -2.72
C TYR A 60 -5.03 12.89 -2.37
N ALA A 61 -4.30 13.19 -1.30
CA ALA A 61 -4.07 14.55 -0.81
C ALA A 61 -2.65 14.69 -0.21
N SER A 62 -1.63 14.73 -1.09
CA SER A 62 -0.21 14.70 -0.70
C SER A 62 0.26 15.92 0.10
N SER A 63 -0.50 17.01 0.08
CA SER A 63 -0.26 18.19 0.91
C SER A 63 -0.63 17.99 2.39
N VAL A 64 -1.34 16.92 2.74
CA VAL A 64 -1.73 16.64 4.13
C VAL A 64 -0.54 16.04 4.88
N PRO A 65 -0.14 16.60 6.03
CA PRO A 65 1.01 16.10 6.77
C PRO A 65 0.72 14.73 7.39
N PHE A 66 1.77 13.94 7.57
CA PHE A 66 1.70 12.53 7.95
C PHE A 66 0.92 12.28 9.26
N HIS A 67 1.02 13.18 10.24
CA HIS A 67 0.32 13.06 11.53
C HIS A 67 -1.20 13.27 11.40
N ALA A 68 -1.67 13.89 10.31
CA ALA A 68 -3.09 14.13 10.04
C ALA A 68 -3.72 13.07 9.14
N LEU A 69 -2.92 12.18 8.53
CA LEU A 69 -3.42 11.10 7.68
C LEU A 69 -4.44 10.18 8.37
N PRO A 70 -4.32 9.82 9.66
CA PRO A 70 -5.35 9.04 10.34
C PRO A 70 -6.71 9.75 10.38
N SER A 71 -6.73 11.08 10.52
CA SER A 71 -7.98 11.86 10.49
C SER A 71 -8.57 11.93 9.08
N LEU A 72 -7.72 12.01 8.06
CA LEU A 72 -8.15 11.95 6.66
C LEU A 72 -8.69 10.58 6.30
N HIS A 73 -8.07 9.51 6.80
CA HIS A 73 -8.49 8.12 6.60
C HIS A 73 -9.95 7.92 7.02
N GLU A 74 -10.37 8.44 8.18
CA GLU A 74 -11.76 8.32 8.63
C GLU A 74 -12.78 8.90 7.64
N LYS A 75 -12.37 9.91 6.86
CA LYS A 75 -13.22 10.55 5.84
C LYS A 75 -13.18 9.83 4.49
N LEU A 76 -12.08 9.14 4.18
CA LEU A 76 -11.83 8.56 2.86
C LEU A 76 -11.98 7.04 2.80
N LYS A 77 -11.93 6.32 3.93
CA LYS A 77 -11.85 4.84 3.98
C LYS A 77 -12.96 4.09 3.21
N THR A 78 -14.08 4.75 2.91
CA THR A 78 -15.18 4.19 2.14
C THR A 78 -15.03 4.36 0.62
N VAL A 79 -14.11 5.20 0.15
CA VAL A 79 -13.92 5.55 -1.27
C VAL A 79 -12.52 5.22 -1.81
N ILE A 80 -11.60 4.78 -0.96
CA ILE A 80 -10.23 4.36 -1.33
C ILE A 80 -10.03 2.87 -1.07
N SER A 81 -8.99 2.28 -1.67
CA SER A 81 -8.64 0.88 -1.39
C SER A 81 -7.95 0.72 -0.04
N VAL A 82 -8.51 -0.14 0.82
CA VAL A 82 -7.98 -0.44 2.16
C VAL A 82 -7.80 -1.96 2.32
N GLU A 83 -6.64 -2.38 2.83
CA GLU A 83 -6.38 -3.77 3.26
C GLU A 83 -6.42 -3.89 4.78
N PRO A 84 -7.45 -4.56 5.34
CA PRO A 84 -7.61 -4.69 6.77
C PRO A 84 -6.70 -5.76 7.41
N HIS A 85 -6.18 -6.73 6.64
CA HIS A 85 -5.38 -7.84 7.18
C HIS A 85 -3.87 -7.57 7.16
N GLY A 86 -3.49 -6.29 7.11
CA GLY A 86 -2.11 -5.85 7.11
C GLY A 86 -1.32 -6.27 5.88
N TYR A 87 0.00 -6.14 5.97
CA TYR A 87 0.89 -6.44 4.84
C TYR A 87 0.75 -7.90 4.39
N TRP A 88 0.50 -8.82 5.33
CA TRP A 88 0.32 -10.23 4.99
C TRP A 88 -0.90 -10.46 4.10
N GLY A 89 -2.04 -9.84 4.42
CA GLY A 89 -3.23 -9.89 3.57
C GLY A 89 -2.97 -9.38 2.16
N ALA A 90 -2.29 -8.24 2.05
CA ALA A 90 -1.92 -7.67 0.75
C ALA A 90 -0.99 -8.60 -0.05
N HIS A 91 -0.01 -9.24 0.59
CA HIS A 91 0.87 -10.21 -0.10
C HIS A 91 0.13 -11.47 -0.52
N VAL A 92 -0.80 -11.98 0.29
CA VAL A 92 -1.67 -13.10 -0.09
C VAL A 92 -2.51 -12.74 -1.31
N ASP A 93 -3.13 -11.55 -1.32
CA ASP A 93 -3.89 -11.04 -2.48
C ASP A 93 -3.01 -10.95 -3.75
N ILE A 94 -1.81 -10.38 -3.63
CA ILE A 94 -0.84 -10.31 -4.73
C ILE A 94 -0.48 -11.71 -5.25
N LEU A 95 -0.18 -12.65 -4.35
CA LEU A 95 0.18 -14.02 -4.72
C LEU A 95 -0.99 -14.76 -5.37
N GLU A 96 -2.21 -14.60 -4.87
CA GLU A 96 -3.41 -15.19 -5.47
C GLU A 96 -3.66 -14.68 -6.90
N GLN A 97 -3.42 -13.38 -7.15
CA GLN A 97 -3.49 -12.81 -8.50
C GLN A 97 -2.39 -13.36 -9.42
N LEU A 98 -1.15 -13.46 -8.93
CA LEU A 98 -0.01 -13.99 -9.71
C LEU A 98 -0.15 -15.47 -10.04
N LEU A 99 -0.71 -16.25 -9.12
CA LEU A 99 -1.00 -17.68 -9.30
C LEU A 99 -2.29 -17.94 -10.11
N GLY A 100 -2.97 -16.89 -10.58
CA GLY A 100 -4.21 -17.01 -11.37
C GLY A 100 -5.44 -17.47 -10.58
N LYS A 101 -5.37 -17.47 -9.24
CA LYS A 101 -6.51 -17.81 -8.36
C LYS A 101 -7.53 -16.67 -8.26
N ARG A 102 -7.11 -15.44 -8.52
CA ARG A 102 -7.96 -14.25 -8.67
C ARG A 102 -7.71 -13.55 -9.99
N LYS A 103 -8.71 -12.82 -10.49
CA LYS A 103 -8.56 -11.93 -11.66
C LYS A 103 -7.48 -10.90 -11.34
N ARG A 104 -6.50 -10.75 -12.24
CA ARG A 104 -5.43 -9.76 -12.07
C ARG A 104 -6.00 -8.35 -12.25
N ALA A 105 -5.56 -7.42 -11.41
CA ALA A 105 -6.11 -6.07 -11.38
C ALA A 105 -5.86 -5.27 -12.69
N ASP A 106 -4.84 -5.62 -13.47
CA ASP A 106 -4.58 -5.05 -14.80
C ASP A 106 -5.56 -5.53 -15.88
N GLN A 107 -6.12 -6.73 -15.73
CA GLN A 107 -7.16 -7.27 -16.64
C GLN A 107 -8.55 -6.63 -16.43
N ILE A 108 -8.73 -5.82 -15.39
CA ILE A 108 -10.02 -5.14 -15.13
C ILE A 108 -10.25 -4.02 -16.17
N ARG A 109 -9.17 -3.50 -16.76
CA ARG A 109 -9.23 -2.41 -17.74
C ARG A 109 -9.74 -2.86 -19.12
N GLU A 110 -9.43 -4.08 -19.54
CA GLU A 110 -9.84 -4.60 -20.86
C GLU A 110 -11.33 -4.95 -20.95
N THR A 111 -12.04 -5.09 -19.83
CA THR A 111 -13.44 -5.54 -19.83
C THR A 111 -14.48 -4.41 -19.75
N ASN A 112 -14.06 -3.15 -19.59
CA ASN A 112 -14.95 -1.99 -19.37
C ASN A 112 -14.81 -0.91 -20.45
N GLU A 113 -14.18 -1.23 -21.59
CA GLU A 113 -14.18 -0.45 -22.84
C GLU A 113 -14.91 -1.24 -23.93
#